data_AF-A0A7J3XG71-F1
#
_entry.id   AF-A0A7J3XG71-F1
#
_cell.length_a   1.000
_cell.length_b   1.000
_cell.length_c   1.000
_cell.angle_alpha   90.00
_cell.angle_beta   90.00
_cell.angle_gamma   90.00
#
_symmetry.space_group_name_H-M   'P 1'
#
loop_
_entity.id
_entity.type
_entity.pdbx_description
1 polymer ?
#
loop_
_entity_poly.entity_id
_entity_poly.type
_entity_poly.pdbx_seq_one_letter_code
_entity_poly.pdbx_strand_id
1 'polypeptide(L)'
;MSVDNSVVYEDEDVVVFRAPSDEELEKLVKDLVARKGRPLSWKELRKELSGIVGEDRLRKVLVRLIERDEIVEMIDGTFGLRGMEERYVPVKTKKRVRPLVPSKFRKRWGPLIESAGSIAAAIQYLIDIKLGKRRPKPR
;
A
#
# COMPACT_ATOMS: atom_id res chain seq x y z
N MET A 1 24.22 -36.28 -16.10
CA MET A 1 23.94 -34.83 -16.21
C MET A 1 22.81 -34.51 -15.25
N SER A 2 23.09 -33.62 -14.30
CA SER A 2 22.20 -32.69 -13.59
C SER A 2 23.03 -32.18 -12.40
N VAL A 3 23.75 -31.07 -12.61
CA VAL A 3 24.49 -30.40 -11.54
C VAL A 3 23.51 -29.43 -10.90
N ASP A 4 23.11 -29.75 -9.68
CA ASP A 4 22.31 -28.88 -8.82
C ASP A 4 23.25 -27.79 -8.29
N ASN A 5 23.07 -26.54 -8.73
CA ASN A 5 23.93 -25.40 -8.35
C ASN A 5 23.51 -24.82 -6.98
N SER A 6 23.43 -25.68 -5.97
CA SER A 6 23.34 -25.28 -4.58
C SER A 6 24.74 -25.07 -4.00
N VAL A 7 24.91 -23.97 -3.28
CA VAL A 7 26.06 -23.59 -2.43
C VAL A 7 27.16 -22.80 -3.15
N VAL A 8 27.27 -21.51 -2.79
CA VAL A 8 28.44 -20.68 -3.02
C VAL A 8 28.87 -20.10 -1.68
N TYR A 9 29.95 -20.67 -1.14
CA TYR A 9 30.82 -20.23 -0.04
C TYR A 9 30.25 -20.15 1.40
N GLU A 10 30.87 -20.93 2.29
CA GLU A 10 30.85 -20.80 3.74
C GLU A 10 32.16 -20.12 4.18
N ASP A 11 32.06 -18.88 4.66
CA ASP A 11 33.05 -18.25 5.53
C ASP A 11 32.27 -17.31 6.47
N GLU A 12 32.17 -17.75 7.73
CA GLU A 12 31.62 -17.12 8.95
C GLU A 12 30.55 -16.00 8.81
N ASP A 13 29.28 -16.41 8.96
CA ASP A 13 28.08 -15.63 9.32
C ASP A 13 27.58 -14.51 8.37
N VAL A 14 27.67 -14.71 7.05
CA VAL A 14 26.89 -13.90 6.08
C VAL A 14 26.12 -14.79 5.11
N VAL A 15 24.81 -14.95 5.36
CA VAL A 15 23.92 -15.60 4.39
C VAL A 15 23.56 -14.60 3.28
N VAL A 16 24.19 -14.75 2.12
CA VAL A 16 23.90 -13.94 0.94
C VAL A 16 22.68 -14.50 0.22
N PHE A 17 21.54 -13.85 0.41
CA PHE A 17 20.34 -14.15 -0.39
C PHE A 17 20.37 -13.37 -1.71
N ARG A 18 19.94 -14.02 -2.79
CA ARG A 18 19.63 -13.31 -4.03
C ARG A 18 18.49 -12.33 -3.78
N ALA A 19 18.68 -11.06 -4.14
CA ALA A 19 17.61 -10.07 -4.09
C ALA A 19 16.44 -10.51 -4.99
N PRO A 20 15.18 -10.31 -4.55
CA PRO A 20 14.03 -10.71 -5.35
C PRO A 20 13.99 -9.96 -6.68
N SER A 21 13.39 -10.58 -7.70
CA SER A 21 12.99 -9.90 -8.93
C SER A 21 11.92 -8.85 -8.65
N ASP A 22 11.65 -8.01 -9.65
CA ASP A 22 10.63 -6.98 -9.55
C ASP A 22 9.21 -7.61 -9.44
N GLU A 23 8.98 -8.70 -10.15
CA GLU A 23 7.73 -9.48 -10.13
C GLU A 23 7.56 -10.22 -8.80
N GLU A 24 8.64 -10.81 -8.27
CA GLU A 24 8.64 -11.45 -6.96
C GLU A 24 8.31 -10.44 -5.85
N LEU A 25 8.89 -9.25 -5.93
CA LEU A 25 8.62 -8.18 -4.98
C LEU A 25 7.19 -7.65 -5.09
N GLU A 26 6.63 -7.54 -6.30
CA GLU A 26 5.22 -7.20 -6.51
C GLU A 26 4.29 -8.21 -5.84
N LYS A 27 4.58 -9.50 -6.00
CA LYS A 27 3.84 -10.57 -5.34
C LYS A 27 3.97 -10.46 -3.82
N LEU A 28 5.19 -10.27 -3.32
CA LEU A 28 5.47 -10.20 -1.89
C LEU A 28 4.77 -9.01 -1.22
N VAL A 29 4.69 -7.85 -1.89
CA VAL A 29 3.90 -6.69 -1.42
C VAL A 29 2.41 -7.04 -1.32
N LYS A 30 1.84 -7.65 -2.36
CA LYS A 30 0.41 -8.05 -2.36
C LYS A 30 0.10 -9.08 -1.29
N ASP A 31 0.95 -10.11 -1.16
CA ASP A 31 0.82 -11.17 -0.17
C ASP A 31 0.94 -10.61 1.26
N LEU A 32 1.83 -9.65 1.49
CA LEU A 32 1.96 -8.96 2.77
C LEU A 32 0.67 -8.22 3.14
N VAL A 33 0.11 -7.43 2.21
CA VAL A 33 -1.14 -6.70 2.43
C VAL A 33 -2.31 -7.66 2.64
N ALA A 34 -2.40 -8.73 1.83
CA ALA A 34 -3.41 -9.77 1.97
C ALA A 34 -3.36 -10.45 3.34
N ARG A 35 -2.16 -10.90 3.76
CA ARG A 35 -1.92 -11.58 5.03
C ARG A 35 -2.25 -10.70 6.24
N LYS A 36 -1.96 -9.40 6.17
CA LYS A 36 -2.34 -8.46 7.24
C LYS A 36 -3.84 -8.16 7.26
N GLY A 37 -4.56 -8.43 6.16
CA GLY A 37 -6.00 -8.24 6.05
C GLY A 37 -6.48 -6.79 6.09
N ARG A 38 -5.56 -5.82 5.98
CA ARG A 38 -5.87 -4.39 6.02
C ARG A 38 -4.84 -3.57 5.23
N PRO A 39 -5.19 -2.34 4.82
CA PRO A 39 -4.23 -1.39 4.29
C PRO A 39 -3.07 -1.13 5.27
N LEU A 40 -1.87 -0.97 4.69
CA LEU A 40 -0.61 -0.78 5.42
C LEU A 40 -0.01 0.59 5.10
N SER A 41 0.54 1.26 6.09
CA SER A 41 1.29 2.49 5.87
C SER A 41 2.64 2.23 5.21
N TRP A 42 3.21 3.27 4.58
CA TRP A 42 4.59 3.24 4.08
C TRP A 42 5.62 2.79 5.14
N LYS A 43 5.42 3.20 6.40
CA LYS A 43 6.30 2.80 7.52
C LYS A 43 6.19 1.31 7.81
N GLU A 44 4.99 0.74 7.76
CA GLU A 44 4.78 -0.69 7.96
C GLU A 44 5.36 -1.50 6.81
N LEU A 45 5.10 -1.11 5.56
CA LEU A 45 5.67 -1.78 4.38
C LEU A 45 7.21 -1.79 4.43
N ARG A 46 7.83 -0.63 4.72
CA ARG A 46 9.28 -0.55 4.87
C ARG A 46 9.83 -1.42 5.99
N LYS A 47 9.12 -1.50 7.12
CA LYS A 47 9.54 -2.32 8.26
C LYS A 47 9.46 -3.81 7.95
N GLU A 48 8.39 -4.24 7.30
CA GLU A 48 8.18 -5.66 6.97
C GLU A 48 9.09 -6.13 5.82
N LEU A 49 9.55 -5.22 4.98
CA LEU A 49 10.41 -5.50 3.82
C LEU A 49 11.87 -5.06 3.99
N SER A 50 12.24 -4.60 5.20
CA SER A 50 13.59 -4.18 5.49
C SER A 50 14.55 -5.38 5.35
N GLY A 51 15.68 -5.16 4.69
CA GLY A 51 16.66 -6.23 4.40
C GLY A 51 16.33 -7.07 3.16
N ILE A 52 15.10 -6.97 2.62
CA ILE A 52 14.71 -7.63 1.36
C ILE A 52 14.86 -6.65 0.18
N VAL A 53 14.41 -5.41 0.36
CA VAL A 53 14.43 -4.39 -0.70
C VAL A 53 14.71 -2.99 -0.15
N GLY A 54 15.46 -2.19 -0.93
CA GLY A 54 15.59 -0.74 -0.70
C GLY A 54 14.31 0.07 -0.97
N GLU A 55 14.21 1.24 -0.34
CA GLU A 55 13.01 2.09 -0.39
C GLU A 55 12.62 2.55 -1.80
N ASP A 56 13.60 2.89 -2.64
CA ASP A 56 13.35 3.35 -4.01
C ASP A 56 12.67 2.27 -4.86
N ARG A 57 13.15 1.03 -4.73
CA ARG A 57 12.60 -0.10 -5.48
C ARG A 57 11.21 -0.49 -4.98
N LEU A 58 10.97 -0.43 -3.66
CA LEU A 58 9.61 -0.56 -3.11
C LEU A 58 8.68 0.53 -3.65
N ARG A 59 9.14 1.78 -3.76
CA ARG A 59 8.34 2.87 -4.33
C ARG A 59 7.97 2.60 -5.78
N LYS A 60 8.93 2.18 -6.62
CA LYS A 60 8.69 1.84 -8.03
C LYS A 60 7.67 0.72 -8.18
N VAL A 61 7.79 -0.33 -7.36
CA VAL A 61 6.83 -1.44 -7.33
C VAL A 61 5.43 -0.95 -6.95
N LEU A 62 5.29 -0.15 -5.89
CA LEU A 62 3.98 0.40 -5.52
C LEU A 62 3.39 1.27 -6.61
N VAL A 63 4.18 2.11 -7.28
CA VAL A 63 3.71 2.91 -8.42
C VAL A 63 3.11 2.01 -9.50
N ARG A 64 3.83 0.97 -9.94
CA ARG A 64 3.34 0.03 -10.97
C ARG A 64 2.05 -0.68 -10.54
N LEU A 65 1.99 -1.15 -9.29
CA LEU A 65 0.79 -1.82 -8.76
C LEU A 65 -0.42 -0.86 -8.66
N ILE A 66 -0.19 0.41 -8.33
CA ILE A 66 -1.24 1.43 -8.29
C ILE A 66 -1.70 1.82 -9.69
N GLU A 67 -0.78 1.93 -10.65
CA GLU A 67 -1.11 2.20 -12.05
C GLU A 67 -2.00 1.09 -12.64
N ARG A 68 -1.74 -0.17 -12.27
CA ARG A 68 -2.53 -1.35 -12.63
C ARG A 68 -3.79 -1.57 -11.80
N ASP A 69 -4.10 -0.67 -10.84
CA ASP A 69 -5.23 -0.79 -9.91
C ASP A 69 -5.22 -2.10 -9.08
N GLU A 70 -4.06 -2.75 -8.91
CA GLU A 70 -3.89 -3.93 -8.05
C GLU A 70 -3.76 -3.53 -6.57
N ILE A 71 -3.07 -2.41 -6.34
CA ILE A 71 -2.99 -1.72 -5.04
C ILE A 71 -3.70 -0.38 -5.14
N VAL A 72 -4.38 0.00 -4.07
CA VAL A 72 -5.04 1.29 -3.90
C VAL A 72 -4.34 2.07 -2.80
N GLU A 73 -3.94 3.29 -3.13
CA GLU A 73 -3.55 4.27 -2.12
C GLU A 73 -4.81 4.89 -1.51
N MET A 74 -5.03 4.64 -0.23
CA MET A 74 -6.17 5.09 0.55
C MET A 74 -6.09 6.59 0.86
N ILE A 75 -7.21 7.19 1.24
CA ILE A 75 -7.31 8.63 1.50
C ILE A 75 -6.35 9.14 2.60
N ASP A 76 -5.87 8.26 3.48
CA ASP A 76 -4.93 8.56 4.56
C ASP A 76 -3.46 8.22 4.23
N GLY A 77 -3.19 7.77 3.01
CA GLY A 77 -1.86 7.39 2.50
C GLY A 77 -1.42 5.97 2.88
N THR A 78 -2.34 5.10 3.31
CA THR A 78 -2.08 3.66 3.42
C THR A 78 -2.31 2.95 2.09
N PHE A 79 -1.77 1.74 1.94
CA PHE A 79 -1.81 0.95 0.71
C PHE A 79 -2.57 -0.34 0.98
N GLY A 80 -3.67 -0.56 0.27
CA GLY A 80 -4.49 -1.77 0.37
C GLY A 80 -4.65 -2.46 -1.00
N LEU A 81 -5.08 -3.71 -1.00
CA LEU A 81 -5.53 -4.35 -2.25
C LEU A 81 -6.81 -3.68 -2.75
N ARG A 82 -7.03 -3.75 -4.06
CA ARG A 82 -8.29 -3.33 -4.68
C ARG A 82 -9.49 -3.97 -3.98
N GLY A 83 -10.48 -3.15 -3.64
CA GLY A 83 -11.69 -3.56 -2.92
C GLY A 83 -11.58 -3.38 -1.40
N MET A 84 -10.38 -3.30 -0.82
CA MET A 84 -10.23 -3.03 0.61
C MET A 84 -10.77 -1.65 1.01
N GLU A 85 -10.77 -0.68 0.09
CA GLU A 85 -11.33 0.65 0.33
C GLU A 85 -12.81 0.64 0.74
N GLU A 86 -13.56 -0.42 0.39
CA GLU A 86 -14.98 -0.54 0.70
C GLU A 86 -15.24 -0.81 2.17
N ARG A 87 -14.29 -1.42 2.88
CA ARG A 87 -14.45 -1.79 4.30
C ARG A 87 -13.46 -1.07 5.20
N TYR A 88 -12.43 -0.46 4.62
CA TYR A 88 -11.41 0.24 5.38
C TYR A 88 -11.98 1.45 6.12
N VAL A 89 -11.62 1.54 7.40
CA VAL A 89 -11.82 2.73 8.23
C VAL A 89 -10.46 3.43 8.35
N PRO A 90 -10.32 4.67 7.83
CA PRO A 90 -9.06 5.40 7.94
C PRO A 90 -8.57 5.49 9.39
N VAL A 91 -7.29 5.22 9.60
CA VAL A 91 -6.73 5.12 10.95
C VAL A 91 -6.39 6.50 11.53
N LYS A 92 -6.04 7.46 10.66
CA LYS A 92 -5.61 8.79 11.08
C LYS A 92 -6.16 9.87 10.15
N THR A 93 -6.65 10.95 10.74
CA THR A 93 -6.93 12.18 10.00
C THR A 93 -5.63 12.77 9.48
N LYS A 94 -5.63 13.16 8.20
CA LYS A 94 -4.50 13.79 7.52
C LYS A 94 -4.92 15.13 6.97
N LYS A 95 -4.09 16.16 7.17
CA LYS A 95 -4.25 17.47 6.51
C LYS A 95 -3.84 17.40 5.04
N ARG A 96 -2.85 16.57 4.71
CA ARG A 96 -2.31 16.40 3.35
C ARG A 96 -1.82 14.97 3.16
N VAL A 97 -2.02 14.45 1.95
CA VAL A 97 -1.40 13.24 1.44
C VAL A 97 -0.63 13.59 0.17
N ARG A 98 0.52 12.95 -0.03
CA ARG A 98 1.35 13.08 -1.23
C ARG A 98 1.30 11.75 -1.97
N PRO A 99 0.29 11.54 -2.82
CA PRO A 99 0.08 10.25 -3.45
C PRO A 99 1.22 9.88 -4.37
N LEU A 100 1.56 8.59 -4.42
CA LEU A 100 2.56 8.05 -5.35
C LEU A 100 2.09 8.18 -6.80
N VAL A 101 0.79 8.01 -7.04
CA VAL A 101 0.16 8.20 -8.36
C VAL A 101 -0.99 9.21 -8.22
N PRO A 102 -0.71 10.53 -8.37
CA PRO A 102 -1.69 11.58 -8.12
C PRO A 102 -2.97 11.48 -8.97
N SER A 103 -2.86 11.01 -10.22
CA SER A 103 -4.00 10.84 -11.12
C SER A 103 -4.99 9.79 -10.60
N LYS A 104 -4.50 8.62 -10.19
CA LYS A 104 -5.31 7.55 -9.58
C LYS A 104 -5.93 7.99 -8.25
N PHE A 105 -5.14 8.65 -7.40
CA PHE A 105 -5.64 9.18 -6.12
C PHE A 105 -6.76 10.20 -6.33
N ARG A 106 -6.58 11.17 -7.23
CA ARG A 106 -7.60 12.19 -7.53
C ARG A 106 -8.86 11.56 -8.12
N LYS A 107 -8.71 10.62 -9.06
CA LYS A 107 -9.85 9.91 -9.64
C LYS A 107 -10.69 9.19 -8.57
N ARG A 108 -10.03 8.64 -7.54
CA ARG A 108 -10.70 7.86 -6.48
C ARG A 108 -11.30 8.71 -5.37
N TRP A 109 -10.53 9.65 -4.84
CA TRP A 109 -10.88 10.40 -3.63
C TRP A 109 -11.25 11.85 -3.90
N GLY A 110 -10.94 12.40 -5.08
CA GLY A 110 -11.19 13.78 -5.47
C GLY A 110 -12.63 14.23 -5.24
N PRO A 111 -13.65 13.53 -5.78
CA PRO A 111 -15.05 13.92 -5.58
C PRO A 111 -15.44 14.00 -4.10
N LEU A 112 -14.95 13.06 -3.29
CA LEU A 112 -15.21 13.08 -1.86
C LEU A 112 -14.52 14.26 -1.16
N ILE A 113 -13.24 14.48 -1.46
CA ILE A 113 -12.43 15.57 -0.89
C ILE A 113 -13.04 16.93 -1.24
N GLU A 114 -13.46 17.12 -2.49
CA GLU A 114 -14.14 18.33 -2.97
C GLU A 114 -15.47 18.53 -2.23
N SER A 115 -16.31 17.48 -2.13
CA SER A 115 -17.60 17.56 -1.43
C SER A 115 -17.49 17.81 0.08
N ALA A 116 -16.35 17.45 0.68
CA ALA A 116 -16.06 17.65 2.10
C ALA A 116 -15.25 18.93 2.38
N GLY A 117 -14.71 19.57 1.34
CA GLY A 117 -13.88 20.77 1.40
C GLY A 117 -12.43 20.55 1.81
N SER A 118 -12.06 19.39 2.36
CA SER A 118 -10.67 19.04 2.67
C SER A 118 -10.45 17.54 2.84
N ILE A 119 -9.19 17.09 2.75
CA ILE A 119 -8.81 15.70 3.02
C ILE A 119 -9.18 15.30 4.46
N ALA A 120 -8.92 16.18 5.42
CA ALA A 120 -9.22 15.92 6.82
C ALA A 120 -10.73 15.71 7.05
N ALA A 121 -11.56 16.58 6.46
CA ALA A 121 -13.02 16.47 6.53
C ALA A 121 -13.53 15.22 5.80
N ALA A 122 -12.96 14.87 4.65
CA ALA A 122 -13.30 13.66 3.92
C ALA A 122 -12.96 12.38 4.71
N ILE A 123 -11.80 12.35 5.36
CA ILE A 123 -11.41 11.24 6.26
C ILE A 123 -12.41 11.12 7.41
N GLN A 124 -12.72 12.24 8.07
CA GLN A 124 -13.67 12.22 9.19
C GLN A 124 -15.05 11.73 8.74
N TYR A 125 -15.52 12.19 7.58
CA TYR A 125 -16.77 11.73 6.99
C TYR A 125 -16.78 10.21 6.72
N LEU A 126 -15.69 9.65 6.18
CA LEU A 126 -15.59 8.19 5.99
C LEU A 126 -15.62 7.45 7.32
N ILE A 127 -14.90 7.94 8.32
CA ILE A 127 -14.92 7.36 9.67
C ILE A 127 -16.36 7.36 10.22
N ASP A 128 -17.06 8.49 10.15
CA ASP A 128 -18.42 8.62 10.66
C ASP A 128 -19.40 7.67 9.95
N ILE A 129 -19.28 7.51 8.63
CA ILE A 129 -20.10 6.55 7.88
C ILE A 129 -19.80 5.12 8.28
N LYS A 130 -18.53 4.73 8.31
CA LYS A 130 -18.15 3.34 8.60
C LYS A 130 -18.45 2.94 10.02
N LEU A 131 -18.48 3.89 10.95
CA LEU A 131 -18.90 3.68 12.34
C LEU A 131 -20.42 3.84 12.54
N GLY A 132 -21.20 4.04 11.47
CA GLY A 132 -22.66 4.19 11.55
C GLY A 132 -23.15 5.48 12.21
N LYS A 133 -22.26 6.45 12.46
CA LYS A 133 -22.59 7.74 13.07
C LYS A 133 -23.24 8.72 12.09
N ARG A 134 -23.15 8.44 10.79
CA ARG A 134 -23.67 9.31 9.72
C ARG A 134 -24.19 8.49 8.53
N ARG A 135 -25.27 8.95 7.91
CA ARG A 135 -25.76 8.39 6.64
C ARG A 135 -24.93 8.89 5.45
N PRO A 136 -24.67 8.04 4.44
CA PRO A 136 -23.99 8.47 3.22
C PRO A 136 -24.80 9.57 2.50
N LYS A 137 -24.10 10.58 1.98
CA LYS A 137 -24.69 11.54 1.04
C LYS A 137 -25.15 10.77 -0.22
N PRO A 138 -26.34 11.08 -0.77
CA PRO A 138 -26.75 10.54 -2.07
C PRO A 138 -25.72 10.94 -3.14
N ARG A 139 -25.46 10.01 -4.08
CA ARG A 139 -24.57 10.23 -5.21
C ARG A 139 -25.19 11.17 -6.22
#